data_AF-A0A317DWH8-F1
#
_entry.id   AF-A0A317DWH8-F1
#
_cell.length_a   1.000
_cell.length_b   1.000
_cell.length_c   1.000
_cell.angle_alpha   90.00
_cell.angle_beta   90.00
_cell.angle_gamma   90.00
#
_symmetry.space_group_name_H-M   'P 1'
#
loop_
_entity.id
_entity.type
_entity.pdbx_description
1 polymer ?
#
loop_
_entity_poly.entity_id
_entity_poly.type
_entity_poly.pdbx_seq_one_letter_code
_entity_poly.pdbx_strand_id
1 'polypeptide(L)'
;MLDCPLPALKWLAVAAALSPIAAGLGWAVVEGVILPRLVSRAEIEALADAVLRDHPDAPEAWAAMEEHAAWHRSLGFEQAKWRRIRKALRRRLPPPGA
;
A
#
# COMPACT_ATOMS: atom_id res chain seq x y z
N MET A 1 -26.18 44.90 -12.32
CA MET A 1 -24.79 44.60 -11.96
C MET A 1 -24.61 43.12 -12.16
N LEU A 2 -24.09 42.71 -13.32
CA LEU A 2 -23.69 41.31 -13.54
C LEU A 2 -22.30 41.17 -12.92
N ASP A 3 -22.22 40.51 -11.77
CA ASP A 3 -20.95 40.13 -11.20
C ASP A 3 -20.27 39.15 -12.16
N CYS A 4 -19.08 39.55 -12.59
CA CYS A 4 -18.34 38.91 -13.66
C CYS A 4 -18.02 37.44 -13.30
N PRO A 5 -18.30 36.44 -14.16
CA PRO A 5 -18.01 35.03 -13.87
C PRO A 5 -16.52 34.67 -14.01
N LEU A 6 -15.68 35.59 -14.49
CA LEU A 6 -14.25 35.39 -14.74
C LEU A 6 -13.46 34.79 -13.55
N PRO A 7 -13.57 35.29 -12.30
CA PRO A 7 -12.92 34.67 -11.15
C PRO A 7 -13.47 33.27 -10.83
N ALA A 8 -14.78 33.05 -10.92
CA ALA A 8 -15.38 31.74 -10.67
C ALA A 8 -14.95 30.71 -11.73
N LEU A 9 -14.91 31.12 -13.00
CA LEU A 9 -14.46 30.30 -14.12
C LEU A 9 -12.97 29.92 -13.99
N LYS A 10 -12.12 30.85 -13.53
CA LYS A 10 -10.71 30.57 -13.23
C LYS A 10 -10.56 29.49 -12.17
N TRP A 11 -11.29 29.60 -11.06
CA TRP A 11 -11.24 28.59 -10.00
C TRP A 11 -11.80 27.24 -10.43
N LEU A 12 -12.85 27.23 -11.25
CA LEU A 12 -13.38 25.99 -11.86
C LEU A 12 -12.34 25.32 -12.77
N ALA A 13 -11.62 26.08 -13.60
CA ALA A 13 -10.56 25.53 -14.46
C ALA A 13 -9.41 24.95 -13.63
N VAL A 14 -8.99 25.63 -12.56
CA VAL A 14 -7.97 25.13 -11.63
C VAL A 14 -8.44 23.84 -10.93
N ALA A 15 -9.68 23.81 -10.44
CA ALA A 15 -10.25 22.64 -9.80
C ALA A 15 -10.35 21.45 -10.77
N ALA A 16 -10.77 21.70 -12.01
CA ALA A 16 -10.83 20.67 -13.05
C ALA A 16 -9.43 20.10 -13.34
N ALA A 17 -8.42 20.96 -13.48
CA ALA A 17 -7.04 20.54 -13.74
C ALA A 17 -6.41 19.76 -12.57
N LEU A 18 -6.73 20.12 -11.32
CA LEU A 18 -6.21 19.44 -10.12
C LEU A 18 -7.01 18.18 -9.76
N SER A 19 -8.26 18.06 -10.22
CA SER A 19 -9.13 16.92 -9.90
C SER A 19 -8.53 15.53 -10.19
N PRO A 20 -7.86 15.25 -11.33
CA PRO A 20 -7.26 13.94 -11.56
C PRO A 20 -6.10 13.66 -10.61
N ILE A 21 -5.31 14.68 -10.23
CA ILE A 21 -4.19 14.52 -9.29
C ILE A 21 -4.73 14.18 -7.90
N ALA A 22 -5.74 14.92 -7.44
CA ALA A 22 -6.38 14.67 -6.16
C ALA A 22 -7.03 13.28 -6.12
N ALA A 23 -7.71 12.89 -7.20
CA ALA A 23 -8.31 11.56 -7.34
C ALA A 23 -7.26 10.44 -7.31
N GLY A 24 -6.15 10.61 -8.03
CA GLY A 24 -5.04 9.63 -8.06
C GLY A 24 -4.38 9.47 -6.69
N LEU A 25 -4.10 10.57 -5.99
CA LEU A 25 -3.57 10.53 -4.63
C LEU A 25 -4.55 9.89 -3.65
N GLY A 26 -5.83 10.23 -3.75
CA GLY A 26 -6.89 9.64 -2.93
C GLY A 26 -6.98 8.12 -3.15
N TRP A 27 -6.94 7.68 -4.41
CA TRP A 27 -6.95 6.27 -4.75
C TRP A 27 -5.72 5.53 -4.19
N ALA A 28 -4.51 6.10 -4.33
CA ALA A 28 -3.29 5.50 -3.79
C ALA A 28 -3.35 5.31 -2.26
N VAL A 29 -3.97 6.24 -1.53
CA VAL A 29 -4.19 6.11 -0.08
C VAL A 29 -5.20 5.00 0.23
N VAL A 30 -6.31 4.94 -0.51
CA VAL A 30 -7.33 3.89 -0.33
C VAL A 30 -6.70 2.52 -0.56
N GLU A 31 -5.98 2.35 -1.67
CA GLU A 31 -5.35 1.10 -2.07
C GLU A 31 -4.21 0.67 -1.12
N GLY A 32 -3.35 1.60 -0.70
CA GLY A 32 -2.20 1.29 0.14
C GLY A 32 -2.46 1.27 1.66
N VAL A 33 -3.55 1.85 2.13
CA VAL A 33 -3.81 2.01 3.58
C VAL A 33 -5.14 1.39 4.00
N ILE A 34 -6.21 1.56 3.23
CA ILE A 34 -7.55 1.14 3.64
C ILE A 34 -7.80 -0.31 3.25
N LEU A 35 -7.68 -0.66 1.96
CA LEU A 35 -7.90 -2.03 1.47
C LEU A 35 -7.04 -3.07 2.20
N PRO A 36 -5.74 -2.85 2.46
CA PRO A 36 -4.89 -3.83 3.11
C PRO A 36 -5.32 -4.11 4.53
N ARG A 37 -6.06 -3.21 5.20
CA ARG A 37 -6.61 -3.43 6.55
C ARG A 37 -7.87 -4.29 6.55
N LEU A 38 -8.57 -4.40 5.42
CA LEU A 38 -9.71 -5.29 5.26
C LEU A 38 -9.29 -6.76 5.21
N VAL A 39 -8.03 -7.03 4.82
CA VAL A 39 -7.45 -8.38 4.89
C VAL A 39 -7.40 -8.83 6.35
N SER A 40 -8.01 -9.98 6.62
CA SER A 40 -8.12 -10.49 7.98
C SER A 40 -6.74 -10.76 8.58
N ARG A 41 -6.61 -10.65 9.90
CA ARG A 41 -5.34 -10.99 10.55
C ARG A 41 -5.00 -12.47 10.37
N ALA A 42 -6.00 -13.35 10.45
CA ALA A 42 -5.80 -14.80 10.26
C ALA A 42 -5.22 -15.12 8.88
N GLU A 43 -5.69 -14.45 7.83
CA GLU A 43 -5.16 -14.62 6.47
C GLU A 43 -3.69 -14.17 6.37
N ILE A 44 -3.33 -13.03 6.96
CA ILE A 44 -1.93 -12.58 7.00
C ILE A 44 -1.04 -13.57 7.75
N GLU A 45 -1.53 -14.11 8.88
CA GLU A 45 -0.78 -15.10 9.66
C GLU A 45 -0.60 -16.41 8.87
N ALA A 46 -1.63 -16.88 8.17
CA ALA A 46 -1.55 -18.07 7.32
C ALA A 46 -0.60 -17.86 6.11
N LEU A 47 -0.60 -16.68 5.51
CA LEU A 47 0.35 -16.33 4.45
C LEU A 47 1.79 -16.28 4.98
N ALA A 48 1.99 -15.74 6.19
CA ALA A 48 3.30 -15.78 6.84
C ALA A 48 3.75 -17.22 7.15
N ASP A 49 2.83 -18.12 7.51
CA ASP A 49 3.14 -19.55 7.71
C ASP A 49 3.53 -20.21 6.40
N ALA A 50 2.84 -19.88 5.31
CA ALA A 50 3.20 -20.36 3.98
C ALA A 50 4.61 -19.89 3.58
N VAL A 51 4.93 -18.61 3.78
CA VAL A 51 6.28 -18.09 3.47
C VAL A 51 7.36 -18.77 4.29
N LEU A 52 7.12 -19.05 5.58
CA LEU A 52 8.07 -19.79 6.42
C LEU A 52 8.31 -21.21 5.91
N ARG A 53 7.26 -21.88 5.46
CA ARG A 53 7.34 -23.24 4.92
C ARG A 53 8.03 -23.27 3.56
N ASP A 54 7.69 -22.32 2.69
CA ASP A 54 8.12 -22.33 1.28
C ASP A 54 9.53 -21.72 1.12
N HIS A 55 9.97 -20.87 2.06
CA HIS A 55 11.27 -20.21 2.09
C HIS A 55 11.93 -20.29 3.48
N PRO A 56 12.34 -21.49 3.95
CA PRO A 56 12.81 -21.69 5.32
C PRO A 56 14.13 -20.99 5.64
N ASP A 57 15.02 -20.82 4.65
CA ASP A 57 16.36 -20.27 4.88
C ASP A 57 16.37 -18.75 5.11
N ALA A 58 15.49 -18.01 4.42
CA ALA A 58 15.47 -16.55 4.45
C ALA A 58 14.06 -15.96 4.20
N PRO A 59 13.05 -16.32 5.03
CA PRO A 59 11.65 -15.96 4.81
C PRO A 59 11.41 -14.44 4.87
N GLU A 60 12.09 -13.71 5.75
CA GLU A 60 11.95 -12.25 5.82
C GLU A 60 12.58 -11.55 4.60
N ALA A 61 13.74 -12.02 4.14
CA ALA A 61 14.42 -11.44 3.00
C ALA A 61 13.57 -11.62 1.73
N TRP A 62 13.00 -12.80 1.53
CA TRP A 62 12.09 -13.08 0.43
C TRP A 62 10.85 -12.18 0.48
N ALA A 63 10.19 -12.07 1.63
CA ALA A 63 9.03 -11.18 1.79
C ALA A 63 9.37 -9.68 1.60
N ALA A 64 10.61 -9.26 1.91
CA ALA A 64 11.09 -7.90 1.65
C ALA A 64 11.32 -7.65 0.16
N MET A 65 11.81 -8.64 -0.59
CA MET A 65 11.93 -8.56 -2.04
C MET A 65 10.57 -8.43 -2.70
N GLU A 66 9.56 -9.18 -2.25
CA GLU A 66 8.22 -9.11 -2.83
C GLU A 66 7.51 -7.78 -2.48
N GLU A 67 7.72 -7.25 -1.25
CA GLU A 67 7.29 -5.87 -0.92
C GLU A 67 7.93 -4.85 -1.89
N HIS A 68 9.21 -5.00 -2.20
CA HIS A 68 9.92 -4.10 -3.10
C HIS A 68 9.46 -4.25 -4.56
N ALA A 69 9.20 -5.48 -5.01
CA ALA A 69 8.66 -5.76 -6.33
C ALA A 69 7.25 -5.14 -6.50
N ALA A 70 6.40 -5.25 -5.46
CA ALA A 70 5.08 -4.62 -5.46
C ALA A 70 5.19 -3.09 -5.54
N TRP A 71 6.14 -2.48 -4.85
CA TRP A 71 6.41 -1.04 -4.96
C TRP A 71 6.84 -0.64 -6.37
N HIS A 72 7.79 -1.37 -6.97
CA HIS A 72 8.27 -1.07 -8.33
C HIS A 72 7.15 -1.21 -9.38
N ARG A 73 6.18 -2.09 -9.15
CA ARG A 73 5.00 -2.27 -10.01
C ARG A 73 3.84 -1.34 -9.66
N SER A 74 4.02 -0.43 -8.70
CA SER A 74 2.97 0.48 -8.21
C SER A 74 1.73 -0.26 -7.70
N LEU A 75 1.89 -1.46 -7.14
CA LEU A 75 0.82 -2.27 -6.54
C LEU A 75 0.74 -1.92 -5.04
N GLY A 76 0.02 -0.85 -4.72
CA GLY A 76 -0.04 -0.30 -3.35
C GLY A 76 -0.65 -1.28 -2.35
N PHE A 77 -1.68 -2.01 -2.77
CA PHE A 77 -2.32 -3.03 -1.94
C PHE A 77 -1.35 -4.17 -1.58
N GLU A 78 -0.67 -4.72 -2.58
CA GLU A 78 0.28 -5.82 -2.38
C GLU A 78 1.47 -5.38 -1.53
N GLN A 79 2.01 -4.18 -1.77
CA GLN A 79 3.09 -3.64 -0.94
C GLN A 79 2.70 -3.59 0.54
N ALA A 80 1.51 -3.07 0.85
CA ALA A 80 1.02 -2.98 2.21
C ALA A 80 0.70 -4.36 2.83
N LYS A 81 0.20 -5.30 2.02
CA LYS A 81 -0.01 -6.70 2.42
C LYS A 81 1.31 -7.36 2.80
N TRP A 82 2.36 -7.24 1.97
CA TRP A 82 3.69 -7.77 2.26
C TRP A 82 4.31 -7.15 3.50
N ARG A 83 4.11 -5.85 3.74
CA ARG A 83 4.52 -5.19 4.98
C ARG A 83 3.87 -5.82 6.21
N ARG A 84 2.59 -6.19 6.14
CA ARG A 84 1.88 -6.90 7.22
C ARG A 84 2.42 -8.33 7.40
N ILE A 85 2.69 -9.05 6.32
CA ILE A 85 3.28 -10.39 6.35
C ILE A 85 4.66 -10.36 7.02
N ARG A 86 5.54 -9.43 6.62
CA ARG A 86 6.86 -9.24 7.27
C ARG A 86 6.75 -8.97 8.76
N LYS A 87 5.77 -8.15 9.17
CA LYS A 87 5.52 -7.90 10.60
C LYS A 87 5.09 -9.16 11.34
N ALA A 88 4.34 -10.06 10.70
CA ALA A 88 3.99 -11.37 11.26
C ALA A 88 5.21 -12.30 11.32
N LEU A 89 6.03 -12.36 10.26
CA LEU A 89 7.27 -13.14 10.22
C LEU A 89 8.25 -12.76 11.33
N ARG A 90 8.48 -11.46 11.54
CA ARG A 90 9.34 -10.94 12.62
C ARG A 90 8.90 -11.31 14.03
N ARG A 91 7.63 -11.66 14.23
CA ARG A 91 7.14 -12.14 15.54
C ARG A 91 7.51 -13.59 15.79
N ARG A 92 7.86 -14.33 14.73
CA ARG A 92 8.12 -15.78 14.76
C ARG A 92 9.61 -16.07 14.64
N LEU A 93 10.35 -15.20 13.97
CA LEU A 93 11.80 -15.31 13.83
C LEU A 93 12.50 -14.63 15.02
N PRO A 94 13.62 -15.18 15.50
CA PRO A 94 14.50 -14.49 16.42
C PRO A 94 15.03 -13.19 15.77
N PRO A 95 15.41 -12.17 16.58
CA PRO A 95 15.94 -10.94 16.04
C PRO A 95 17.18 -11.22 15.17
N PRO A 96 17.37 -10.49 14.05
CA PRO A 96 18.52 -10.72 13.18
C PRO A 96 19.82 -10.49 13.96
N GLY A 97 20.60 -11.56 14.15
CA GLY A 97 21.88 -11.55 14.87
C GLY A 97 21.91 -12.23 16.24
N ALA A 98 20.86 -12.98 16.62
CA ALA A 98 20.87 -13.89 17.78
C ALA A 98 21.38 -15.30 17.43
#